data_AF-A0A7C4IPY7-F1
#
_entry.id   AF-A0A7C4IPY7-F1
#
_cell.length_a   1.000
_cell.length_b   1.000
_cell.length_c   1.000
_cell.angle_alpha   90.00
_cell.angle_beta   90.00
_cell.angle_gamma   90.00
#
_symmetry.space_group_name_H-M   'P 1'
#
loop_
_entity.id
_entity.type
_entity.pdbx_description
1 polymer ?
#
loop_
_entity_poly.entity_id
_entity_poly.type
_entity_poly.pdbx_seq_one_letter_code
_entity_poly.pdbx_strand_id
1 'polypeptide(L)'
;MVGRFGNRKLAGLRRIADAKVSGTLEIDAREVIVDPRIPALSDVAAAVTFTEAGASVHEGRARIYGAPLHFDLSAQRGGVATVVAAGLID
;
A
#
# COMPACT_ATOMS: atom_id res chain seq x y z
N MET A 1 -11.97 53.55 -6.11
CA MET A 1 -12.63 52.32 -6.60
C MET A 1 -11.83 51.13 -6.08
N VAL A 2 -12.24 50.52 -4.97
CA VAL A 2 -11.46 49.44 -4.31
C VAL A 2 -12.05 48.09 -4.73
N GLY A 3 -11.32 47.35 -5.55
CA GLY A 3 -11.71 46.02 -6.02
C GLY A 3 -11.63 44.99 -4.91
N ARG A 4 -12.78 44.46 -4.51
CA ARG A 4 -12.92 43.37 -3.54
C ARG A 4 -12.53 42.06 -4.25
N PHE A 5 -11.28 41.61 -4.09
CA PHE A 5 -10.85 40.30 -4.56
C PHE A 5 -11.49 39.21 -3.69
N GLY A 6 -12.64 38.72 -4.14
CA GLY A 6 -13.43 37.70 -3.46
C GLY A 6 -12.65 36.40 -3.22
N ASN A 7 -12.94 35.79 -2.07
CA ASN A 7 -12.46 34.53 -1.49
C ASN A 7 -12.54 33.25 -2.36
N ARG A 8 -12.57 33.34 -3.70
CA ARG A 8 -12.74 32.18 -4.60
C ARG A 8 -11.57 31.19 -4.56
N LYS A 9 -10.35 31.62 -4.20
CA LYS A 9 -9.18 30.72 -4.13
C LYS A 9 -9.28 29.69 -2.99
N LEU A 10 -9.98 30.00 -1.90
CA LEU A 10 -10.12 29.09 -0.74
C LEU A 10 -11.14 27.97 -0.98
N ALA A 11 -12.12 28.18 -1.86
CA ALA A 11 -13.16 27.19 -2.15
C ALA A 11 -12.65 25.95 -2.93
N GLY A 12 -11.55 26.10 -3.69
CA GLY A 12 -10.90 24.99 -4.39
C GLY A 12 -10.10 24.09 -3.44
N LEU A 13 -9.35 24.68 -2.50
CA LEU A 13 -8.57 23.94 -1.50
C LEU A 13 -9.45 23.11 -0.56
N ARG A 14 -10.64 23.61 -0.23
CA ARG A 14 -11.61 22.88 0.59
C ARG A 14 -12.11 21.58 -0.05
N ARG A 15 -12.22 21.52 -1.38
CA ARG A 15 -12.63 20.31 -2.12
C ARG A 15 -11.53 19.26 -2.23
N ILE A 16 -10.26 19.66 -2.12
CA ILE A 16 -9.13 18.73 -2.09
C ILE A 16 -9.13 17.92 -0.78
N ALA A 17 -9.65 18.47 0.31
CA ALA A 17 -9.81 17.74 1.57
C ALA A 17 -10.81 16.57 1.50
N ASP A 18 -11.75 16.62 0.54
CA ASP A 18 -12.70 15.53 0.26
C ASP A 18 -12.19 14.59 -0.84
N ALA A 19 -10.96 14.79 -1.34
CA ALA A 19 -10.42 13.98 -2.42
C ALA A 19 -10.12 12.57 -1.92
N LYS A 20 -10.79 11.60 -2.56
CA LYS A 20 -10.60 10.18 -2.27
C LYS A 20 -9.50 9.63 -3.15
N VAL A 21 -8.55 8.93 -2.55
CA VAL A 21 -7.46 8.26 -3.26
C VAL A 21 -7.73 6.77 -3.26
N SER A 22 -7.81 6.19 -4.46
CA SER A 22 -7.89 4.76 -4.68
C SER A 22 -7.07 4.37 -5.91
N GLY A 23 -6.50 3.18 -5.89
CA GLY A 23 -5.72 2.71 -7.04
C GLY A 23 -5.13 1.32 -6.82
N THR A 24 -4.34 0.92 -7.80
CA THR A 24 -3.56 -0.31 -7.79
C THR A 24 -2.09 0.05 -8.00
N LEU A 25 -1.21 -0.55 -7.20
CA LEU A 25 0.23 -0.46 -7.33
C LEU A 25 0.77 -1.87 -7.59
N GLU A 26 1.45 -2.06 -8.71
CA GLU A 26 2.21 -3.28 -8.97
C GLU A 26 3.62 -3.13 -8.41
N ILE A 27 4.04 -4.13 -7.65
CA ILE A 27 5.38 -4.24 -7.10
C ILE A 27 6.04 -5.41 -7.83
N ASP A 28 7.12 -5.12 -8.53
CA ASP A 28 8.08 -6.09 -9.06
C ASP A 28 9.46 -5.66 -8.57
N ALA A 29 9.90 -6.29 -7.47
CA ALA A 29 11.08 -5.87 -6.74
C ALA A 29 12.00 -7.06 -6.50
N ARG A 30 13.27 -6.89 -6.85
CA ARG A 30 14.30 -7.90 -6.58
C ARG A 30 14.48 -8.18 -5.09
N GLU A 31 14.35 -7.15 -4.26
CA GLU A 31 14.55 -7.23 -2.83
C GLU A 31 13.61 -6.26 -2.09
N VAL A 32 12.96 -6.74 -1.03
CA VAL A 32 12.11 -5.95 -0.13
C VAL A 32 12.49 -6.24 1.31
N ILE A 33 12.82 -5.18 2.06
CA ILE A 33 13.17 -5.25 3.47
C ILE A 33 12.02 -4.63 4.26
N VAL A 34 11.33 -5.45 5.05
CA VAL A 34 10.18 -5.01 5.88
C VAL A 34 10.62 -4.73 7.33
N ASP A 35 11.46 -5.60 7.90
CA ASP A 35 12.08 -5.43 9.21
C ASP A 35 13.56 -5.84 9.07
N PRO A 36 14.52 -5.02 9.54
CA PRO A 36 15.95 -5.35 9.44
C PRO A 36 16.38 -6.61 10.21
N ARG A 37 15.53 -7.14 11.10
CA ARG A 37 15.77 -8.38 11.85
C ARG A 37 15.23 -9.62 11.14
N ILE A 38 14.48 -9.44 10.07
CA ILE A 38 13.94 -10.52 9.25
C ILE A 38 14.76 -10.53 7.94
N PRO A 39 15.14 -11.70 7.41
CA PRO A 39 15.75 -11.79 6.09
C PRO A 39 14.90 -11.05 5.04
N ALA A 40 15.58 -10.40 4.12
CA ALA A 40 14.92 -9.72 3.02
C ALA A 40 14.10 -10.71 2.17
N LEU A 41 12.96 -10.25 1.69
CA LEU A 41 12.19 -10.96 0.68
C LEU A 41 12.83 -10.71 -0.67
N SER A 42 13.14 -11.76 -1.42
CA SER A 42 13.64 -11.65 -2.79
C SER A 42 12.58 -12.01 -3.82
N ASP A 43 12.76 -11.54 -5.06
CA ASP A 43 11.86 -11.83 -6.19
C ASP A 43 10.38 -11.54 -5.85
N VAL A 44 10.12 -10.36 -5.28
CA VAL A 44 8.79 -9.97 -4.81
C VAL A 44 7.93 -9.50 -5.97
N ALA A 45 6.79 -10.15 -6.15
CA ALA A 45 5.74 -9.77 -7.10
C ALA A 45 4.40 -9.66 -6.37
N ALA A 46 3.78 -8.47 -6.39
CA ALA A 46 2.50 -8.24 -5.73
C ALA A 46 1.70 -7.11 -6.38
N ALA A 47 0.38 -7.24 -6.39
CA ALA A 47 -0.54 -6.17 -6.73
C ALA A 47 -1.21 -5.64 -5.45
N VAL A 48 -0.94 -4.39 -5.10
CA VAL A 48 -1.54 -3.72 -3.95
C VAL A 48 -2.72 -2.91 -4.43
N THR A 49 -3.92 -3.22 -3.95
CA THR A 49 -5.11 -2.39 -4.17
C THR A 49 -5.37 -1.56 -2.91
N PHE A 50 -5.59 -0.26 -3.05
CA PHE A 50 -5.82 0.64 -1.93
C PHE A 50 -6.99 1.58 -2.18
N THR A 51 -7.68 1.91 -1.09
CA THR A 51 -8.85 2.80 -1.04
C THR A 51 -8.83 3.59 0.28
N GLU A 52 -9.81 4.47 0.49
CA GLU A 52 -10.02 5.11 1.81
C GLU A 52 -10.26 4.10 2.95
N ALA A 53 -10.81 2.93 2.64
CA ALA A 53 -11.15 1.93 3.65
C ALA A 53 -9.94 1.10 4.08
N GLY A 54 -8.89 1.04 3.27
CA GLY A 54 -7.75 0.17 3.52
C GLY A 54 -6.95 -0.19 2.27
N ALA A 55 -6.00 -1.10 2.46
CA ALA A 55 -5.18 -1.68 1.41
C ALA A 55 -5.20 -3.21 1.48
N SER A 56 -5.07 -3.87 0.35
CA SER A 56 -5.00 -5.32 0.25
C SER A 56 -4.02 -5.77 -0.80
N VAL A 57 -3.40 -6.91 -0.53
CA VAL A 57 -2.61 -7.70 -1.48
C VAL A 57 -3.22 -9.07 -1.53
N HIS A 58 -3.52 -9.54 -2.73
CA HIS A 58 -3.93 -10.92 -2.98
C HIS A 58 -2.88 -11.65 -3.80
N GLU A 59 -2.60 -12.88 -3.40
CA GLU A 59 -1.64 -13.77 -4.08
C GLU A 59 -0.23 -13.17 -4.26
N GLY A 60 0.24 -12.40 -3.28
CA GLY A 60 1.62 -11.90 -3.25
C GLY A 60 2.60 -13.06 -3.27
N ARG A 61 3.70 -12.91 -4.03
CA ARG A 61 4.75 -13.92 -4.15
C ARG A 61 6.09 -13.30 -3.80
N ALA A 62 6.91 -14.08 -3.13
CA ALA A 62 8.27 -13.73 -2.78
C ALA A 62 9.08 -15.00 -2.55
N ARG A 63 10.35 -14.82 -2.22
CA ARG A 63 11.20 -15.86 -1.66
C ARG A 63 11.82 -15.38 -0.37
N ILE A 64 11.96 -16.30 0.59
CA ILE A 64 12.65 -16.09 1.85
C ILE A 64 13.65 -17.23 2.03
N TYR A 65 14.93 -16.91 2.26
CA TYR A 65 16.02 -17.89 2.24
C TYR A 65 16.07 -18.77 0.96
N GLY A 66 15.64 -18.22 -0.18
CA GLY A 66 15.59 -18.96 -1.45
C GLY A 66 14.37 -19.87 -1.61
N ALA A 67 13.56 -20.03 -0.57
CA ALA A 67 12.35 -20.86 -0.60
C ALA A 67 11.10 -20.01 -0.93
N PRO A 68 10.11 -20.56 -1.65
CA PRO A 68 8.95 -19.80 -2.10
C PRO A 68 8.02 -19.42 -0.94
N LEU A 69 7.57 -18.17 -0.97
CA LEU A 69 6.62 -17.58 -0.03
C LEU A 69 5.43 -17.03 -0.79
N HIS A 70 4.22 -17.43 -0.37
CA HIS A 70 2.96 -16.83 -0.80
C HIS A 70 2.36 -16.05 0.36
N PHE A 71 1.79 -14.89 0.09
CA PHE A 71 1.20 -14.06 1.13
C PHE A 71 -0.01 -13.27 0.66
N ASP A 72 -0.95 -13.11 1.58
CA ASP A 72 -2.09 -12.20 1.49
C ASP A 72 -1.99 -11.19 2.63
N LEU A 73 -2.24 -9.93 2.29
CA LEU A 73 -2.21 -8.82 3.24
C LEU A 73 -3.52 -8.07 3.14
N SER A 74 -4.11 -7.72 4.27
CA SER A 74 -5.18 -6.73 4.30
C SER A 74 -4.96 -5.80 5.48
N ALA A 75 -5.04 -4.51 5.23
CA ALA A 75 -4.94 -3.47 6.23
C ALA A 75 -6.19 -2.62 6.16
N GLN A 76 -6.87 -2.46 7.28
CA GLN A 76 -8.08 -1.65 7.39
C GLN A 76 -7.75 -0.28 7.98
N ARG A 77 -8.54 0.73 7.61
CA ARG A 77 -8.51 2.05 8.24
C ARG A 77 -8.76 1.89 9.75
N GLY A 78 -7.81 2.35 10.56
CA GLY A 78 -7.82 2.15 12.02
C GLY A 78 -6.66 1.31 12.54
N GLY A 79 -5.79 0.80 11.65
CA GLY A 79 -4.49 0.22 12.03
C GLY A 79 -4.50 -1.28 12.26
N VAL A 80 -5.61 -1.97 11.99
CA VAL A 80 -5.65 -3.43 12.01
C VAL A 80 -5.12 -3.95 10.68
N ALA A 81 -4.05 -4.74 10.73
CA ALA A 81 -3.50 -5.45 9.60
C ALA A 81 -3.55 -6.96 9.84
N THR A 82 -4.06 -7.69 8.86
CA THR A 82 -4.05 -9.15 8.82
C THR A 82 -3.06 -9.59 7.77
N VAL A 83 -2.15 -10.47 8.18
CA VAL A 83 -1.16 -11.09 7.31
C VAL A 83 -1.37 -12.59 7.34
N VAL A 84 -1.60 -13.18 6.18
CA VAL A 84 -1.58 -14.63 6.00
C VAL A 84 -0.42 -14.94 5.09
N ALA A 85 0.52 -15.74 5.57
CA ALA A 85 1.70 -16.11 4.81
C ALA A 85 1.90 -17.62 4.90
N ALA A 86 2.18 -18.25 3.76
CA ALA A 86 2.46 -19.67 3.65
C ALA A 86 3.72 -19.86 2.81
N GLY A 87 4.66 -20.61 3.36
CA GLY A 87 5.92 -20.93 2.69
C GLY A 87 6.46 -22.25 3.20
N LEU A 88 7.24 -22.92 2.36
CA LEU A 88 8.04 -24.06 2.75
C LEU A 88 9.45 -23.54 3.00
N ILE A 89 10.05 -23.91 4.12
CA ILE A 89 11.47 -23.67 4.41
C ILE A 89 12.08 -25.06 4.45
N ASP A 90 13.05 -25.32 3.57
CA ASP A 90 13.85 -26.55 3.56
C ASP A 90 15.07 -26.39 4.48
#